data_AF-A0A938W8P7-F1
#
_entry.id   AF-A0A938W8P7-F1
#
_cell.length_a   1.000
_cell.length_b   1.000
_cell.length_c   1.000
_cell.angle_alpha   90.00
_cell.angle_beta   90.00
_cell.angle_gamma   90.00
#
_symmetry.space_group_name_H-M   'P 1'
#
loop_
_entity.id
_entity.type
_entity.pdbx_description
1 polymer ?
#
loop_
_entity_poly.entity_id
_entity_poly.type
_entity_poly.pdbx_seq_one_letter_code
_entity_poly.pdbx_strand_id
1 'polypeptide(L)'
;MTFLCDNPWLFHRDEVDLLEEEMDDLYREHAPEEGTAARRMEQRVIQEQMETEERSDAVLEQALEGAPVPPDTHVHAPDAAFSSGARAPSSLREELFVNSERDPVYERLYQWVERVFAYTTKRYLTEGVRDEDVFRAHVNVKMVPIKFVSALTEFIPGDPVSEQVSETQRELCFVYFTRTLDSLDHRSFLGDGEAAPLVREGRELEELVRAHLTDV
;
A
#
# COMPACT_ATOMS: atom_id res chain seq x y z
N MET A 1 -34.73 -12.59 -3.36
CA MET A 1 -34.47 -11.15 -3.21
C MET A 1 -32.96 -11.04 -3.16
N THR A 2 -32.36 -10.79 -4.33
CA THR A 2 -30.92 -10.80 -4.54
C THR A 2 -30.40 -9.44 -4.09
N PHE A 3 -29.72 -9.38 -2.93
CA PHE A 3 -28.94 -8.21 -2.58
C PHE A 3 -27.70 -8.26 -3.48
N LEU A 4 -27.75 -7.54 -4.59
CA LEU A 4 -26.57 -7.20 -5.38
C LEU A 4 -25.70 -6.32 -4.46
N CYS A 5 -24.51 -6.80 -4.13
CA CYS A 5 -23.49 -6.01 -3.47
C CYS A 5 -23.05 -4.91 -4.44
N ASP A 6 -23.48 -3.67 -4.22
CA ASP A 6 -23.11 -2.52 -5.07
C ASP A 6 -21.65 -2.04 -4.86
N ASN A 7 -20.77 -2.86 -4.27
CA ASN A 7 -19.35 -2.56 -4.14
C ASN A 7 -18.54 -3.83 -4.43
N PRO A 8 -18.03 -4.05 -5.65
CA PRO A 8 -17.28 -5.25 -6.00
C PRO A 8 -15.89 -5.35 -5.35
N TRP A 9 -15.44 -4.29 -4.67
CA TRP A 9 -14.09 -4.14 -4.12
C TRP A 9 -14.07 -4.32 -2.59
N LEU A 10 -14.65 -5.41 -2.08
CA LEU A 10 -14.68 -5.66 -0.64
C LEU A 10 -13.35 -6.28 -0.17
N PHE A 11 -12.72 -5.63 0.80
CA PHE A 11 -11.52 -6.09 1.52
C PHE A 11 -11.81 -5.99 3.03
N HIS A 12 -11.05 -6.71 3.86
CA HIS A 12 -11.22 -6.55 5.31
C HIS A 12 -10.54 -5.26 5.73
N ARG A 13 -11.35 -4.29 6.14
CA ARG A 13 -10.87 -3.02 6.68
C ARG A 13 -9.83 -3.21 7.79
N ASP A 14 -10.01 -4.21 8.64
CA ASP A 14 -9.07 -4.50 9.73
C ASP A 14 -7.68 -4.91 9.21
N GLU A 15 -7.55 -5.50 8.02
CA GLU A 15 -6.25 -5.89 7.45
C GLU A 15 -5.45 -4.67 6.97
N VAL A 16 -6.11 -3.73 6.29
CA VAL A 16 -5.48 -2.50 5.82
C VAL A 16 -5.13 -1.60 7.00
N ASP A 17 -6.05 -1.44 7.95
CA ASP A 17 -5.81 -0.68 9.19
C ASP A 17 -4.58 -1.25 9.95
N LEU A 18 -4.42 -2.58 10.01
CA LEU A 18 -3.25 -3.21 10.63
C LEU A 18 -1.95 -2.97 9.85
N LEU A 19 -1.99 -3.04 8.51
CA LEU A 19 -0.81 -2.76 7.68
C LEU A 19 -0.36 -1.30 7.80
N GLU A 20 -1.30 -0.36 7.88
CA GLU A 20 -1.01 1.05 8.15
C GLU A 20 -0.35 1.24 9.52
N GLU A 21 -0.89 0.61 10.57
CA GLU A 21 -0.29 0.65 11.92
C GLU A 21 1.13 0.08 11.93
N GLU A 22 1.36 -1.05 11.26
CA GLU A 22 2.70 -1.63 11.14
C GLU A 22 3.69 -0.72 10.38
N MET A 23 3.21 0.03 9.39
CA MET A 23 4.04 0.99 8.64
C MET A 23 4.38 2.22 9.48
N ASP A 24 3.40 2.76 10.22
CA ASP A 24 3.61 3.86 11.15
C ASP A 24 4.63 3.50 12.26
N ASP A 25 4.53 2.29 12.79
CA ASP A 25 5.49 1.76 13.76
C ASP A 25 6.88 1.65 13.15
N LEU A 26 6.99 1.20 11.90
CA LEU A 26 8.26 1.09 11.18
C LEU A 26 8.88 2.48 10.93
N TYR A 27 8.10 3.47 10.50
CA TYR A 27 8.58 4.84 10.34
C TYR A 27 9.06 5.44 11.66
N ARG A 28 8.32 5.23 12.74
CA ARG A 28 8.71 5.70 14.08
C ARG A 28 9.96 5.00 14.56
N GLU A 29 10.06 3.69 14.36
CA GLU A 29 11.25 2.92 14.72
C GLU A 29 12.45 3.46 13.98
N HIS A 30 12.36 3.79 12.69
CA HIS A 30 13.51 4.19 11.85
C HIS A 30 13.75 5.70 11.76
N ALA A 31 13.21 6.49 12.70
CA ALA A 31 13.42 7.93 12.79
C ALA A 31 14.93 8.32 12.77
N PRO A 32 15.27 9.53 12.29
CA PRO A 32 16.65 9.96 12.10
C PRO A 32 17.40 10.10 13.43
N GLU A 33 18.20 9.10 13.76
CA GLU A 33 19.17 9.07 14.86
C GLU A 33 20.55 8.68 14.34
N GLU A 34 21.62 9.10 15.04
CA GLU A 34 22.98 8.64 14.75
C GLU A 34 23.08 7.12 14.93
N GLY A 35 23.25 6.41 13.82
CA GLY A 35 23.17 4.95 13.79
C GLY A 35 24.35 4.23 13.15
N THR A 36 24.32 2.91 13.24
CA THR A 36 25.23 2.00 12.52
C THR A 36 25.08 2.13 10.99
N ALA A 37 25.99 1.53 10.22
CA ALA A 37 25.87 1.54 8.75
C ALA A 37 24.57 0.90 8.25
N ALA A 38 24.11 -0.18 8.90
CA ALA A 38 22.81 -0.82 8.61
C ALA A 38 21.66 0.13 8.91
N ARG A 39 21.70 0.83 10.04
CA ARG A 39 20.67 1.81 10.41
C ARG A 39 20.58 2.98 9.42
N ARG A 40 21.73 3.48 8.96
CA ARG A 40 21.77 4.51 7.90
C ARG A 40 21.24 3.99 6.56
N MET A 41 21.36 2.70 6.27
CA MET A 41 20.75 2.09 5.09
C MET A 41 19.23 2.07 5.24
N GLU A 42 18.73 1.56 6.37
CA GLU A 42 17.28 1.51 6.63
C GLU A 42 16.66 2.90 6.55
N GLN A 43 17.29 3.89 7.18
CA GLN A 43 16.86 5.29 7.11
C GLN A 43 16.79 5.84 5.68
N ARG A 44 17.72 5.48 4.79
CA ARG A 44 17.65 5.90 3.38
C ARG A 44 16.45 5.29 2.67
N VAL A 45 16.16 4.01 2.92
CA VAL A 45 15.01 3.32 2.33
C VAL A 45 13.71 3.91 2.84
N ILE A 46 13.61 4.25 4.13
CA ILE A 46 12.42 4.90 4.69
C ILE A 46 12.27 6.33 4.15
N GLN A 47 13.36 7.09 4.09
CA GLN A 47 13.33 8.43 3.50
C GLN A 47 12.89 8.40 2.03
N GLU A 48 13.32 7.39 1.25
CA GLU A 48 12.87 7.18 -0.13
C GLU A 48 11.33 7.05 -0.21
N GLN A 49 10.71 6.39 0.77
CA GLN A 49 9.25 6.24 0.83
C GLN A 49 8.57 7.55 1.22
N MET A 50 9.05 8.23 2.25
CA MET A 50 8.53 9.54 2.67
C MET A 50 8.59 10.55 1.52
N GLU A 51 9.72 10.66 0.84
CA GLU A 51 9.88 11.55 -0.33
C GLU A 51 8.99 11.16 -1.52
N THR A 52 8.59 9.89 -1.60
CA THR A 52 7.67 9.41 -2.65
C THR A 52 6.24 9.84 -2.34
N GLU A 53 5.78 9.65 -1.10
CA GLU A 53 4.46 10.11 -0.64
C GLU A 53 4.37 11.64 -0.69
N GLU A 54 5.35 12.37 -0.14
CA GLU A 54 5.37 13.84 -0.15
C GLU A 54 5.30 14.43 -1.57
N ARG A 55 5.99 13.80 -2.53
CA ARG A 55 5.93 14.22 -3.94
C ARG A 55 4.56 13.96 -4.54
N SER A 56 3.95 12.83 -4.20
CA SER A 56 2.62 12.45 -4.64
C SER A 56 1.56 13.41 -4.09
N ASP A 57 1.66 13.75 -2.81
CA ASP A 57 0.79 14.71 -2.14
C ASP A 57 0.93 16.10 -2.75
N ALA A 58 2.15 16.58 -3.01
CA ALA A 58 2.38 17.87 -3.65
C ALA A 58 1.77 17.95 -5.07
N VAL A 59 1.83 16.86 -5.84
CA VAL A 59 1.20 16.78 -7.17
C VAL A 59 -0.33 16.82 -7.04
N LEU A 60 -0.88 16.08 -6.08
CA LEU A 60 -2.31 16.06 -5.81
C LEU A 60 -2.80 17.44 -5.34
N GLU A 61 -2.12 18.08 -4.39
CA GLU A 61 -2.44 19.43 -3.91
C GLU A 61 -2.48 20.41 -5.09
N GLN A 62 -1.46 20.40 -5.95
CA GLN A 62 -1.40 21.26 -7.13
C GLN A 62 -2.55 20.97 -8.12
N ALA A 63 -2.91 19.70 -8.31
CA ALA A 63 -4.02 19.32 -9.20
C ALA A 63 -5.38 19.79 -8.66
N LEU A 64 -5.51 19.89 -7.33
CA LEU A 64 -6.73 20.31 -6.64
C LEU A 64 -6.82 21.84 -6.43
N GLU A 65 -5.74 22.60 -6.63
CA GLU A 65 -5.75 24.05 -6.56
C GLU A 65 -6.71 24.65 -7.61
N GLY A 66 -7.90 25.07 -7.15
CA GLY A 66 -8.93 25.67 -7.98
C GLY A 66 -10.14 24.77 -8.28
N ALA A 67 -10.15 23.52 -7.81
CA ALA A 67 -11.34 22.68 -7.82
C ALA A 67 -12.37 23.22 -6.80
N PRO A 68 -13.66 23.34 -7.15
CA PRO A 68 -14.69 23.71 -6.18
C PRO A 68 -14.87 22.56 -5.21
N VAL A 69 -14.17 22.59 -4.07
CA VAL A 69 -14.22 21.55 -3.03
C VAL A 69 -15.68 21.33 -2.60
N PRO A 70 -16.28 20.16 -2.92
CA PRO A 70 -17.53 19.76 -2.29
C PRO A 70 -17.34 19.73 -0.77
N PRO A 71 -18.30 20.20 0.03
CA PRO A 71 -18.16 20.31 1.49
C PRO A 71 -17.90 18.97 2.21
N ASP A 72 -18.02 17.83 1.51
CA ASP A 72 -17.82 16.49 2.04
C ASP A 72 -16.55 15.78 1.53
N THR A 73 -15.67 16.50 0.84
CA THR A 73 -14.41 15.91 0.35
C THR A 73 -13.38 15.98 1.46
N HIS A 74 -13.01 14.82 2.01
CA HIS A 74 -11.93 14.69 2.96
C HIS A 74 -10.59 14.94 2.26
N VAL A 75 -10.29 16.21 2.01
CA VAL A 75 -8.94 16.64 1.63
C VAL A 75 -8.09 16.52 2.88
N HIS A 76 -7.31 15.45 2.97
CA HIS A 76 -6.29 15.28 3.98
C HIS A 76 -5.19 16.33 3.74
N ALA A 77 -5.38 17.52 4.31
CA ALA A 77 -4.32 18.52 4.43
C ALA A 77 -3.25 18.02 5.41
N PRO A 78 -1.96 18.33 5.18
CA PRO A 78 -0.87 17.85 6.00
C PRO A 78 -0.91 18.52 7.38
N ASP A 79 -0.63 17.73 8.42
CA ASP A 79 -0.61 18.11 9.84
C ASP A 79 -1.96 18.49 10.48
N ALA A 80 -2.88 17.52 10.56
CA ALA A 80 -3.86 17.48 11.64
C ALA A 80 -3.76 16.15 12.37
N ALA A 81 -3.25 16.18 13.60
CA ALA A 81 -3.36 15.09 14.56
C ALA A 81 -4.76 14.47 14.47
N PHE A 82 -4.82 13.18 14.16
CA PHE A 82 -6.05 12.39 14.09
C PHE A 82 -6.84 12.52 15.40
N SER A 83 -7.73 13.51 15.43
CA SER A 83 -8.79 13.60 16.42
C SER A 83 -9.85 12.60 15.95
N SER A 84 -9.90 11.48 16.67
CA SER A 84 -10.92 10.45 16.57
C SER A 84 -12.32 11.05 16.72
N GLY A 85 -12.91 11.48 15.61
CA GLY A 85 -14.29 11.89 15.51
C GLY A 85 -15.22 10.68 15.61
N ALA A 86 -15.64 10.36 16.84
CA ALA A 86 -16.82 9.56 17.21
C ALA A 86 -17.20 8.39 16.27
N ARG A 87 -16.54 7.25 16.47
CA ARG A 87 -16.97 5.91 16.00
C ARG A 87 -18.42 5.62 16.45
N ALA A 88 -19.34 5.48 15.49
CA ALA A 88 -20.53 4.66 15.67
C ALA A 88 -20.09 3.18 15.81
N PRO A 89 -20.80 2.34 16.60
CA PRO A 89 -20.28 1.07 17.09
C PRO A 89 -20.02 0.08 15.94
N SER A 90 -18.87 -0.56 16.01
CA SER A 90 -18.27 -1.51 15.07
C SER A 90 -19.12 -2.72 14.70
N SER A 91 -20.22 -3.00 15.40
CA SER A 91 -20.95 -4.26 15.26
C SER A 91 -21.72 -4.41 13.95
N LEU A 92 -22.24 -3.33 13.35
CA LEU A 92 -23.05 -3.44 12.12
C LEU A 92 -22.20 -3.57 10.85
N ARG A 93 -21.00 -2.96 10.84
CA ARG A 93 -20.04 -3.10 9.73
C ARG A 93 -19.44 -4.50 9.73
N GLU A 94 -18.96 -4.97 10.88
CA GLU A 94 -18.43 -6.33 11.03
C GLU A 94 -19.46 -7.40 10.60
N GLU A 95 -20.73 -7.28 10.97
CA GLU A 95 -21.80 -8.19 10.53
C GLU A 95 -22.10 -8.15 9.01
N LEU A 96 -21.84 -7.02 8.33
CA LEU A 96 -22.04 -6.88 6.87
C LEU A 96 -20.87 -7.46 6.05
N PHE A 97 -19.64 -7.44 6.58
CA PHE A 97 -18.46 -7.97 5.89
C PHE A 97 -18.30 -9.50 6.05
N VAL A 98 -18.88 -10.11 7.10
CA VAL A 98 -18.77 -11.57 7.36
C VAL A 98 -19.33 -12.45 6.24
N ASN A 99 -20.19 -11.93 5.35
CA ASN A 99 -20.78 -12.67 4.23
C ASN A 99 -20.38 -12.16 2.84
N SER A 100 -19.37 -11.30 2.76
CA SER A 100 -18.94 -10.70 1.48
C SER A 100 -17.70 -11.41 0.95
N GLU A 101 -17.73 -11.86 -0.30
CA GLU A 101 -16.54 -12.41 -0.97
C GLU A 101 -15.55 -11.28 -1.26
N ARG A 102 -14.26 -11.53 -0.97
CA ARG A 102 -13.18 -10.58 -1.26
C ARG A 102 -13.04 -10.37 -2.75
N ASP A 103 -12.56 -9.18 -3.14
CA ASP A 103 -12.12 -8.98 -4.50
C ASP A 103 -11.07 -10.04 -4.92
N PRO A 104 -11.27 -10.79 -6.02
CA PRO A 104 -10.36 -11.87 -6.40
C PRO A 104 -8.95 -11.40 -6.80
N VAL A 105 -8.80 -10.16 -7.27
CA VAL A 105 -7.50 -9.58 -7.61
C VAL A 105 -6.77 -9.19 -6.32
N TYR A 106 -7.47 -8.54 -5.39
CA TYR A 106 -6.97 -8.23 -4.05
C TYR A 106 -6.54 -9.49 -3.31
N GLU A 107 -7.33 -10.56 -3.31
CA GLU A 107 -6.98 -11.80 -2.62
C GLU A 107 -5.69 -12.42 -3.18
N ARG A 108 -5.53 -12.44 -4.51
CA ARG A 108 -4.28 -12.90 -5.15
C ARG A 108 -3.10 -12.00 -4.83
N LEU A 109 -3.33 -10.69 -4.81
CA LEU A 109 -2.33 -9.70 -4.44
C LEU A 109 -1.86 -9.91 -3.00
N TYR A 110 -2.79 -10.03 -2.08
CA TYR A 110 -2.53 -10.23 -0.66
C TYR A 110 -1.75 -11.52 -0.40
N GLN A 111 -2.12 -12.63 -1.05
CA GLN A 111 -1.37 -13.89 -0.96
C GLN A 111 0.07 -13.79 -1.48
N TRP A 112 0.33 -12.96 -2.50
CA TRP A 112 1.68 -12.68 -2.95
C TRP A 112 2.44 -11.81 -1.94
N VAL A 113 1.81 -10.75 -1.42
CA VAL A 113 2.37 -9.87 -0.37
C VAL A 113 2.81 -10.69 0.85
N GLU A 114 1.95 -11.57 1.38
CA GLU A 114 2.26 -12.44 2.51
C GLU A 114 3.51 -13.30 2.28
N ARG A 115 3.69 -13.84 1.07
CA ARG A 115 4.86 -14.65 0.74
C ARG A 115 6.14 -13.83 0.61
N VAL A 116 6.06 -12.64 0.01
CA VAL A 116 7.19 -11.70 -0.03
C VAL A 116 7.54 -11.23 1.38
N PHE A 117 6.55 -10.96 2.22
CA PHE A 117 6.74 -10.56 3.60
C PHE A 117 7.40 -11.67 4.43
N ALA A 118 6.92 -12.91 4.31
CA ALA A 118 7.54 -14.06 4.96
C ALA A 118 9.00 -14.26 4.50
N TYR A 119 9.27 -14.12 3.19
CA TYR A 119 10.63 -14.19 2.64
C TYR A 119 11.54 -13.10 3.20
N THR A 120 11.11 -11.83 3.13
CA THR A 120 11.92 -10.69 3.59
C THR A 120 12.12 -10.70 5.10
N THR A 121 11.12 -11.09 5.89
CA THR A 121 11.22 -11.28 7.34
C THR A 121 12.24 -12.35 7.70
N LYS A 122 12.18 -13.51 7.03
CA LYS A 122 13.15 -14.59 7.23
C LYS A 122 14.57 -14.10 6.92
N ARG A 123 14.78 -13.50 5.75
CA ARG A 123 16.11 -13.04 5.29
C ARG A 123 16.66 -11.91 6.16
N TYR A 124 15.86 -10.87 6.39
CA TYR A 124 16.29 -9.67 7.08
C TYR A 124 16.33 -9.86 8.59
N LEU A 125 15.23 -10.29 9.21
CA LEU A 125 15.10 -10.32 10.67
C LEU A 125 15.67 -11.61 11.27
N THR A 126 15.45 -12.76 10.65
CA THR A 126 15.83 -14.06 11.25
C THR A 126 17.26 -14.46 10.91
N GLU A 127 17.67 -14.32 9.64
CA GLU A 127 19.02 -14.67 9.19
C GLU A 127 20.05 -13.54 9.37
N GLY A 128 19.58 -12.32 9.71
CA GLY A 128 20.45 -11.17 9.98
C GLY A 128 21.14 -10.61 8.74
N VAL A 129 20.64 -10.93 7.54
CA VAL A 129 21.17 -10.40 6.27
C VAL A 129 20.70 -8.95 6.15
N ARG A 130 21.52 -8.01 6.64
CA ARG A 130 21.30 -6.55 6.58
C ARG A 130 21.55 -6.02 5.16
N ASP A 131 20.73 -6.49 4.23
CA ASP A 131 20.78 -6.19 2.80
C ASP A 131 19.72 -5.16 2.43
N GLU A 132 20.13 -4.19 1.61
CA GLU A 132 19.29 -3.04 1.25
C GLU A 132 18.07 -3.46 0.41
N ASP A 133 18.22 -4.41 -0.51
CA ASP A 133 17.12 -4.85 -1.36
C ASP A 133 16.10 -5.67 -0.60
N VAL A 134 16.55 -6.53 0.32
CA VAL A 134 15.63 -7.28 1.19
C VAL A 134 14.82 -6.33 2.06
N PHE A 135 15.45 -5.31 2.64
CA PHE A 135 14.75 -4.31 3.44
C PHE A 135 13.81 -3.45 2.59
N ARG A 136 14.25 -2.95 1.43
CA ARG A 136 13.41 -2.18 0.51
C ARG A 136 12.18 -2.97 0.06
N ALA A 137 12.35 -4.26 -0.27
CA ALA A 137 11.22 -5.13 -0.59
C ALA A 137 10.28 -5.35 0.63
N HIS A 138 10.84 -5.49 1.84
CA HIS A 138 10.06 -5.69 3.08
C HIS A 138 9.10 -4.54 3.34
N VAL A 139 9.58 -3.31 3.15
CA VAL A 139 8.78 -2.12 3.46
C VAL A 139 7.84 -1.77 2.30
N ASN A 140 8.31 -1.84 1.04
CA ASN A 140 7.47 -1.50 -0.11
C ASN A 140 6.30 -2.47 -0.29
N VAL A 141 6.47 -3.77 -0.02
CA VAL A 141 5.43 -4.75 -0.31
C VAL A 141 4.17 -4.54 0.54
N LYS A 142 4.30 -3.97 1.74
CA LYS A 142 3.19 -3.60 2.62
C LYS A 142 2.36 -2.44 2.09
N MET A 143 2.98 -1.52 1.36
CA MET A 143 2.30 -0.36 0.78
C MET A 143 1.41 -0.75 -0.40
N VAL A 144 1.73 -1.85 -1.11
CA VAL A 144 0.98 -2.27 -2.30
C VAL A 144 -0.52 -2.51 -2.00
N PRO A 145 -0.91 -3.37 -1.03
CA PRO A 145 -2.33 -3.59 -0.73
C PRO A 145 -3.01 -2.34 -0.16
N ILE A 146 -2.31 -1.51 0.62
CA ILE A 146 -2.83 -0.24 1.15
C ILE A 146 -3.24 0.66 -0.03
N LYS A 147 -2.31 0.94 -0.93
CA LYS A 147 -2.54 1.85 -2.07
C LYS A 147 -3.51 1.28 -3.09
N PHE A 148 -3.52 -0.04 -3.30
CA PHE A 148 -4.52 -0.71 -4.12
C PHE A 148 -5.93 -0.45 -3.58
N VAL A 149 -6.12 -0.65 -2.28
CA VAL A 149 -7.40 -0.43 -1.62
C VAL A 149 -7.78 1.04 -1.67
N SER A 150 -6.87 1.95 -1.31
CA SER A 150 -7.11 3.40 -1.37
C SER A 150 -7.54 3.84 -2.78
N ALA A 151 -6.92 3.32 -3.83
CA ALA A 151 -7.31 3.64 -5.21
C ALA A 151 -8.77 3.26 -5.50
N LEU A 152 -9.24 2.14 -4.98
CA LEU A 152 -10.61 1.66 -5.21
C LEU A 152 -11.64 2.36 -4.33
N THR A 153 -11.28 2.68 -3.08
CA THR A 153 -12.21 3.29 -2.11
C THR A 153 -12.39 4.79 -2.32
N GLU A 154 -11.34 5.45 -2.77
CA GLU A 154 -11.36 6.89 -3.00
C GLU A 154 -12.05 7.25 -4.32
N PHE A 155 -12.44 6.27 -5.15
CA PHE A 155 -13.09 6.51 -6.44
C PHE A 155 -14.61 6.66 -6.33
N ILE A 156 -15.11 7.80 -6.79
CA ILE A 156 -16.51 8.19 -6.86
C ILE A 156 -16.75 8.69 -8.30
N PRO A 157 -17.48 7.92 -9.13
CA PRO A 157 -17.70 8.28 -10.52
C PRO A 157 -18.32 9.68 -10.69
N GLY A 158 -17.69 10.52 -11.50
CA GLY A 158 -18.16 11.87 -11.81
C GLY A 158 -17.83 12.94 -10.76
N ASP A 159 -17.06 12.60 -9.73
CA ASP A 159 -16.41 13.56 -8.84
C ASP A 159 -14.92 13.71 -9.25
N PRO A 160 -14.53 14.82 -9.90
CA PRO A 160 -13.17 15.01 -10.39
C PRO A 160 -12.10 14.98 -9.30
N VAL A 161 -12.44 15.37 -8.06
CA VAL A 161 -11.47 15.35 -6.95
C VAL A 161 -11.17 13.91 -6.56
N SER A 162 -12.22 13.14 -6.33
CA SER A 162 -12.16 11.72 -6.00
C SER A 162 -11.47 10.90 -7.10
N GLU A 163 -11.78 11.14 -8.38
CA GLU A 163 -11.10 10.50 -9.52
C GLU A 163 -9.59 10.80 -9.51
N GLN A 164 -9.20 12.04 -9.22
CA GLN A 164 -7.79 12.44 -9.14
C GLN A 164 -7.07 11.78 -7.96
N VAL A 165 -7.72 11.71 -6.78
CA VAL A 165 -7.18 11.02 -5.60
C VAL A 165 -6.96 9.53 -5.91
N SER A 166 -7.97 8.88 -6.48
CA SER A 166 -7.90 7.48 -6.90
C SER A 166 -6.75 7.22 -7.87
N GLU A 167 -6.58 8.08 -8.88
CA GLU A 167 -5.47 7.99 -9.84
C GLU A 167 -4.11 8.09 -9.15
N THR A 168 -3.94 9.05 -8.23
CA THR A 168 -2.71 9.20 -7.45
C THR A 168 -2.41 7.96 -6.60
N GLN A 169 -3.41 7.39 -5.93
CA GLN A 169 -3.22 6.17 -5.13
C GLN A 169 -2.86 4.96 -6.02
N ARG A 170 -3.47 4.87 -7.21
CA ARG A 170 -3.13 3.86 -8.21
C ARG A 170 -1.67 3.97 -8.68
N GLU A 171 -1.19 5.19 -8.95
CA GLU A 171 0.21 5.41 -9.32
C GLU A 171 1.16 4.98 -8.20
N LEU A 172 0.87 5.36 -6.96
CA LEU A 172 1.65 4.94 -5.79
C LEU A 172 1.66 3.41 -5.64
N CYS A 173 0.52 2.74 -5.82
CA CYS A 173 0.44 1.28 -5.83
C CYS A 173 1.46 0.67 -6.80
N PHE A 174 1.54 1.17 -8.04
CA PHE A 174 2.52 0.68 -9.02
C PHE A 174 3.96 1.04 -8.67
N VAL A 175 4.22 2.20 -8.08
CA VAL A 175 5.57 2.56 -7.62
C VAL A 175 6.07 1.55 -6.58
N TYR A 176 5.26 1.25 -5.56
CA TYR A 176 5.62 0.29 -4.53
C TYR A 176 5.72 -1.13 -5.06
N PHE A 177 4.81 -1.54 -5.94
CA PHE A 177 4.85 -2.85 -6.59
C PHE A 177 6.16 -3.01 -7.39
N THR A 178 6.45 -2.06 -8.27
CA THR A 178 7.63 -2.08 -9.14
C THR A 178 8.92 -2.12 -8.33
N ARG A 179 9.06 -1.25 -7.33
CA ARG A 179 10.25 -1.24 -6.46
C ARG A 179 10.43 -2.55 -5.69
N THR A 180 9.33 -3.19 -5.29
CA THR A 180 9.37 -4.52 -4.65
C THR A 180 9.92 -5.56 -5.63
N LEU A 181 9.41 -5.57 -6.87
CA LEU A 181 9.88 -6.46 -7.92
C LEU A 181 11.34 -6.22 -8.28
N ASP A 182 11.78 -4.96 -8.42
CA ASP A 182 13.16 -4.62 -8.75
C ASP A 182 14.13 -5.12 -7.68
N SER A 183 13.80 -4.93 -6.40
CA SER A 183 14.60 -5.45 -5.29
C SER A 183 14.64 -6.99 -5.30
N LEU A 184 13.52 -7.66 -5.49
CA LEU A 184 13.47 -9.13 -5.58
C LEU A 184 14.22 -9.67 -6.82
N ASP A 185 14.13 -8.99 -7.96
CA ASP A 185 14.81 -9.37 -9.20
C ASP A 185 16.32 -9.20 -9.05
N HIS A 186 16.77 -8.14 -8.39
CA HIS A 186 18.18 -7.98 -8.05
C HIS A 186 18.67 -9.11 -7.11
N ARG A 187 17.88 -9.51 -6.10
CA ARG A 187 18.20 -10.67 -5.24
C ARG A 187 18.29 -11.97 -6.05
N SER A 188 17.32 -12.21 -6.93
CA SER A 188 17.28 -13.35 -7.83
C SER A 188 18.52 -13.40 -8.73
N PHE A 189 18.92 -12.26 -9.29
CA PHE A 189 20.13 -12.13 -10.10
C PHE A 189 21.41 -12.45 -9.33
N LEU A 190 21.49 -12.07 -8.04
CA LEU A 190 22.58 -12.41 -7.13
C LEU A 190 22.59 -13.89 -6.69
N GLY A 191 21.67 -14.72 -7.19
CA GLY A 191 21.61 -16.15 -6.93
C GLY A 191 20.68 -16.54 -5.79
N ASP A 192 19.83 -15.63 -5.29
CA ASP A 192 18.80 -15.97 -4.33
C ASP A 192 17.63 -16.72 -5.00
N GLY A 193 17.72 -18.05 -5.00
CA GLY A 193 16.70 -18.93 -5.60
C GLY A 193 15.31 -18.83 -4.96
N GLU A 194 15.18 -18.28 -3.75
CA GLU A 194 13.88 -18.05 -3.11
C GLU A 194 13.17 -16.80 -3.66
N ALA A 195 13.93 -15.81 -4.18
CA ALA A 195 13.37 -14.59 -4.75
C ALA A 195 12.80 -14.81 -6.17
N ALA A 196 13.44 -15.64 -6.98
CA ALA A 196 13.05 -15.91 -8.37
C ALA A 196 11.56 -16.28 -8.59
N PRO A 197 10.94 -17.20 -7.81
CA PRO A 197 9.52 -17.50 -7.97
C PRO A 197 8.62 -16.30 -7.61
N LEU A 198 8.98 -15.50 -6.60
CA LEU A 198 8.22 -14.32 -6.17
C LEU A 198 8.21 -13.24 -7.26
N VAL A 199 9.34 -13.05 -7.96
CA VAL A 199 9.44 -12.12 -9.10
C VAL A 199 8.53 -12.56 -10.25
N ARG A 200 8.58 -13.86 -10.62
CA ARG A 200 7.78 -14.37 -11.74
C ARG A 200 6.29 -14.15 -11.50
N GLU A 201 5.84 -14.56 -10.33
CA GLU A 201 4.44 -14.39 -9.94
C GLU A 201 4.05 -12.92 -9.82
N GLY A 202 4.90 -12.10 -9.22
CA GLY A 202 4.60 -10.68 -9.07
C GLY A 202 4.49 -9.97 -10.41
N ARG A 203 5.25 -10.36 -11.45
CA ARG A 203 5.09 -9.82 -12.82
C ARG A 203 3.76 -10.19 -13.44
N GLU A 204 3.31 -11.45 -13.27
CA GLU A 204 1.99 -11.88 -13.75
C GLU A 204 0.85 -11.13 -13.02
N LEU A 205 1.05 -10.88 -11.73
CA LEU A 205 0.10 -10.18 -10.89
C LEU A 205 0.07 -8.66 -11.18
N GLU A 206 1.21 -8.06 -11.52
CA GLU A 206 1.28 -6.64 -11.91
C GLU A 206 0.38 -6.35 -13.12
N GLU A 207 0.38 -7.22 -14.13
CA GLU A 207 -0.50 -7.10 -15.30
C GLU A 207 -1.98 -7.18 -14.90
N LEU A 208 -2.32 -8.09 -13.98
CA LEU A 208 -3.68 -8.25 -13.47
C LEU A 208 -4.14 -7.03 -12.68
N VAL A 209 -3.31 -6.54 -11.76
CA VAL A 209 -3.59 -5.34 -10.96
C VAL A 209 -3.72 -4.11 -11.86
N ARG A 210 -2.87 -4.00 -12.90
CA ARG A 210 -2.94 -2.93 -13.89
C ARG A 210 -4.25 -2.91 -14.65
N ALA A 211 -4.68 -4.06 -15.16
CA ALA A 211 -5.98 -4.17 -15.82
C ALA A 211 -7.12 -3.77 -14.86
N HIS A 212 -7.08 -4.31 -13.65
CA HIS A 212 -8.12 -4.11 -12.65
C HIS A 212 -8.28 -2.65 -12.21
N LEU A 213 -7.18 -1.94 -11.92
CA LEU A 213 -7.20 -0.53 -11.50
C LEU A 213 -7.39 0.46 -12.68
N THR A 214 -7.43 -0.03 -13.92
CA THR A 214 -7.74 0.80 -15.12
C THR A 214 -9.20 0.67 -15.54
N ASP A 215 -9.84 -0.44 -15.17
CA ASP A 215 -11.26 -0.73 -15.47
C ASP A 215 -12.24 -0.08 -14.47
N VAL A 216 -11.73 0.56 -13.41
CA VAL A 216 -12.48 1.36 -12.42
C VAL A 216 -12.52 2.80 -12.88
#